data_AF-A0A976QRN3-F1
#
_entry.id   AF-A0A976QRN3-F1
#
_cell.length_a   1.000
_cell.length_b   1.000
_cell.length_c   1.000
_cell.angle_alpha   90.00
_cell.angle_beta   90.00
_cell.angle_gamma   90.00
#
_symmetry.space_group_name_H-M   'P 1'
#
loop_
_entity.id
_entity.type
_entity.pdbx_description
1 polymer ?
#
loop_
_entity_poly.entity_id
_entity_poly.type
_entity_poly.pdbx_seq_one_letter_code
_entity_poly.pdbx_strand_id
1 'polypeptide(L)'
;MRFSTLNSESTQSNELKNKFKGSYEQESKKLTNYKSEATCTRKVYADNDRVSLGPPTFTIFSPEVCLTLKLKKDELTGLDSLLLTGMTRLKDGSNAFNKNSRISSLLPLDTLKKLNEVLKSNSESPVIFEGLDGCSVEVTNSNGNFSVKLYPTLVPGLNLTSGMLPGFPNGNSHLNFTGSVTEHSLLVHALSELSESL
;
A
#
# COMPACT_ATOMS: atom_id res chain seq x y z
N MET A 1 -57.34 -21.21 47.76
CA MET A 1 -56.56 -20.12 47.13
C MET A 1 -55.28 -19.95 47.96
N ARG A 2 -54.10 -20.23 47.40
CA ARG A 2 -53.07 -19.22 47.00
C ARG A 2 -52.56 -18.41 48.20
N PHE A 3 -51.27 -18.22 48.50
CA PHE A 3 -49.95 -18.69 48.05
C PHE A 3 -49.00 -18.33 49.20
N SER A 4 -47.95 -19.13 49.40
CA SER A 4 -46.75 -18.79 50.16
C SER A 4 -45.86 -17.85 49.35
N THR A 5 -45.12 -16.95 50.02
CA THR A 5 -43.88 -16.39 49.47
C THR A 5 -42.79 -16.38 50.53
N LEU A 6 -41.70 -17.05 50.15
CA LEU A 6 -40.43 -17.20 50.82
C LEU A 6 -39.56 -15.95 50.65
N ASN A 7 -38.68 -15.73 51.62
CA ASN A 7 -37.46 -14.96 51.48
C ASN A 7 -36.56 -15.55 50.38
N SER A 8 -35.99 -14.70 49.54
CA SER A 8 -34.62 -14.87 49.05
C SER A 8 -34.10 -13.52 48.55
N GLU A 9 -33.20 -12.93 49.33
CA GLU A 9 -32.40 -11.77 48.94
C GLU A 9 -31.57 -12.09 47.69
N SER A 10 -31.66 -11.20 46.71
CA SER A 10 -30.98 -11.32 45.42
C SER A 10 -29.54 -10.81 45.49
N THR A 11 -28.58 -11.70 45.67
CA THR A 11 -27.13 -11.41 45.62
C THR A 11 -26.56 -11.26 44.20
N GLN A 12 -27.39 -10.97 43.19
CA GLN A 12 -27.02 -11.14 41.78
C GLN A 12 -26.77 -9.83 40.99
N SER A 13 -26.54 -8.69 41.67
CA SER A 13 -26.39 -7.39 40.98
C SER A 13 -25.00 -6.75 41.06
N ASN A 14 -24.05 -7.32 41.81
CA ASN A 14 -22.70 -6.75 41.95
C ASN A 14 -21.60 -7.44 41.14
N GLU A 15 -21.81 -8.64 40.60
CA GLU A 15 -20.82 -9.29 39.73
C GLU A 15 -20.88 -8.84 38.26
N LEU A 16 -21.99 -8.24 37.82
CA LEU A 16 -22.14 -7.76 36.44
C LEU A 16 -21.57 -6.35 36.20
N LYS A 17 -21.34 -5.56 37.25
CA LYS A 17 -20.76 -4.21 37.12
C LYS A 17 -19.24 -4.18 37.06
N ASN A 18 -18.56 -5.25 37.47
CA ASN A 18 -17.09 -5.34 37.43
C ASN A 18 -16.52 -6.04 36.18
N LYS A 19 -17.36 -6.69 35.35
CA LYS A 19 -16.90 -7.26 34.06
C LYS A 19 -16.85 -6.27 32.89
N PHE A 20 -17.53 -5.12 33.01
CA PHE A 20 -17.57 -4.10 31.95
C PHE A 20 -16.57 -2.94 32.13
N LYS A 21 -15.82 -2.89 33.24
CA LYS A 21 -14.86 -1.81 33.48
C LYS A 21 -13.41 -2.16 33.13
N GLY A 22 -13.08 -3.45 33.01
CA GLY A 22 -11.72 -3.94 32.70
C GLY A 22 -11.41 -4.13 31.21
N SER A 23 -12.41 -4.12 30.33
CA SER A 23 -12.24 -4.33 28.88
C SER A 23 -11.90 -3.02 28.13
N TYR A 24 -12.44 -1.89 28.56
CA TYR A 24 -12.16 -0.60 27.90
C TYR A 24 -10.75 -0.08 28.19
N GLU A 25 -10.18 -0.33 29.39
CA GLU A 25 -8.81 0.08 29.70
C GLU A 25 -7.73 -0.77 29.01
N GLN A 26 -8.07 -1.99 28.58
CA GLN A 26 -7.19 -2.83 27.75
C GLN A 26 -7.36 -2.59 26.25
N GLU A 27 -8.54 -2.19 25.77
CA GLU A 27 -8.74 -1.76 24.38
C GLU A 27 -8.18 -0.34 24.12
N SER A 28 -8.23 0.57 25.10
CA SER A 28 -7.68 1.93 24.95
C SER A 28 -6.15 2.02 25.00
N LYS A 29 -5.43 0.93 25.36
CA LYS A 29 -3.96 0.85 25.24
C LYS A 29 -3.47 0.34 23.87
N LYS A 30 -4.39 0.06 22.94
CA LYS A 30 -4.09 -0.22 21.52
C LYS A 30 -4.34 0.97 20.61
N LEU A 31 -4.21 2.21 21.11
CA LEU A 31 -3.65 3.29 20.29
C LEU A 31 -2.16 2.99 20.06
N THR A 32 -1.87 1.92 19.33
CA THR A 32 -0.55 1.74 18.74
C THR A 32 -0.33 2.93 17.85
N ASN A 33 0.68 3.73 18.16
CA ASN A 33 1.29 4.68 17.23
C ASN A 33 1.37 3.99 15.87
N TYR A 34 0.49 4.36 14.92
CA TYR A 34 0.51 3.83 13.55
C TYR A 34 1.72 4.47 12.87
N LYS A 35 2.90 3.96 13.23
CA LYS A 35 4.16 4.34 12.60
C LYS A 35 4.25 3.56 11.30
N SER A 36 4.06 4.26 10.19
CA SER A 36 4.39 3.72 8.88
C SER A 36 5.88 3.84 8.62
N GLU A 37 6.41 2.90 7.84
CA GLU A 37 7.82 2.83 7.52
C GLU A 37 8.02 2.77 6.01
N ALA A 38 9.10 3.40 5.57
CA ALA A 38 9.59 3.29 4.21
C ALA A 38 11.12 3.21 4.23
N THR A 39 11.69 2.45 3.29
CA THR A 39 13.12 2.49 3.01
C THR A 39 13.37 3.46 1.86
N CYS A 40 14.34 4.36 2.02
CA CYS A 40 14.88 5.18 0.95
C CYS A 40 16.34 4.77 0.69
N THR A 41 16.66 4.45 -0.56
CA THR A 41 18.02 4.09 -0.98
C THR A 41 18.43 4.92 -2.18
N ARG A 42 19.72 5.29 -2.27
CA ARG A 42 20.29 6.04 -3.39
C ARG A 42 21.56 5.34 -3.85
N LYS A 43 21.80 5.32 -5.16
CA LYS A 43 23.14 4.98 -5.67
C LYS A 43 24.08 6.15 -5.38
N VAL A 44 25.30 5.85 -4.99
CA VAL A 44 26.38 6.83 -4.84
C VAL A 44 27.35 6.58 -5.98
N TYR A 45 27.63 7.62 -6.76
CA TYR A 45 28.61 7.57 -7.84
C TYR A 45 29.83 8.37 -7.42
N ALA A 46 31.01 7.85 -7.73
CA ALA A 46 32.27 8.55 -7.58
C ALA A 46 32.95 8.58 -8.95
N ASP A 47 33.24 9.79 -9.44
CA ASP A 47 33.96 10.00 -10.69
C ASP A 47 34.84 11.26 -10.58
N ASN A 48 36.11 11.16 -10.96
CA ASN A 48 37.08 12.27 -10.95
C ASN A 48 37.02 13.14 -9.68
N ASP A 49 37.20 12.51 -8.50
CA ASP A 49 37.16 13.14 -7.16
C ASP A 49 35.82 13.82 -6.79
N ARG A 50 34.76 13.60 -7.57
CA ARG A 50 33.40 14.08 -7.26
C ARG A 50 32.53 12.91 -6.84
N VAL A 51 31.83 13.10 -5.72
CA VAL A 51 30.78 12.19 -5.25
C VAL A 51 29.42 12.79 -5.60
N SER A 52 28.57 12.03 -6.27
CA SER A 52 27.21 12.42 -6.59
C SER A 52 26.22 11.34 -6.16
N LEU A 53 24.99 11.77 -5.87
CA LEU A 53 23.90 10.88 -5.52
C LEU A 53 22.99 10.69 -6.74
N GLY A 54 22.68 9.44 -7.05
CA GLY A 54 21.61 9.13 -8.00
C GLY A 54 20.21 9.42 -7.43
N PRO A 55 19.19 9.29 -8.29
CA PRO A 55 17.80 9.39 -7.84
C PRO A 55 17.47 8.37 -6.76
N PRO A 56 16.60 8.73 -5.80
CA PRO A 56 16.17 7.82 -4.74
C PRO A 56 15.31 6.68 -5.28
N THR A 57 15.30 5.59 -4.52
CA THR A 57 14.34 4.50 -4.63
C THR A 57 13.64 4.36 -3.28
N PHE A 58 12.32 4.48 -3.30
CA PHE A 58 11.48 4.37 -2.13
C PHE A 58 10.77 3.01 -2.13
N THR A 59 10.71 2.35 -0.97
CA THR A 59 9.78 1.24 -0.74
C THR A 59 8.98 1.54 0.50
N ILE A 60 7.67 1.70 0.34
CA ILE A 60 6.71 2.00 1.41
C ILE A 60 6.03 0.71 1.82
N PHE A 61 5.95 0.45 3.12
CA PHE A 61 5.41 -0.80 3.65
C PHE A 61 4.06 -0.57 4.31
N SER A 62 3.04 -1.28 3.83
CA SER A 62 1.77 -1.44 4.53
C SER A 62 1.67 -2.85 5.16
N PRO A 63 0.64 -3.12 5.97
CA PRO A 63 0.43 -4.45 6.55
C PRO A 63 0.32 -5.56 5.51
N GLU A 64 -0.25 -5.28 4.33
CA GLU A 64 -0.55 -6.31 3.33
C GLU A 64 0.34 -6.23 2.09
N VAL A 65 0.86 -5.04 1.76
CA VAL A 65 1.53 -4.77 0.49
C VAL A 65 2.71 -3.83 0.70
N CYS A 66 3.80 -4.02 -0.04
CA CYS A 66 4.82 -2.99 -0.19
C CYS A 66 4.73 -2.39 -1.60
N LEU A 67 4.91 -1.07 -1.69
CA LEU A 67 4.98 -0.35 -2.96
C LEU A 67 6.36 0.29 -3.11
N THR A 68 7.04 -0.03 -4.21
CA THR A 68 8.35 0.53 -4.57
C THR A 68 8.20 1.52 -5.72
N LEU A 69 8.84 2.68 -5.59
CA LEU A 69 8.88 3.75 -6.58
C LEU A 69 10.33 4.04 -6.95
N LYS A 70 10.63 4.09 -8.24
CA LYS A 70 11.98 4.32 -8.76
C LYS A 70 11.96 4.97 -10.14
N LEU A 71 12.87 5.89 -10.40
CA LEU A 71 13.17 6.33 -11.76
C LEU A 71 14.03 5.28 -12.48
N LYS A 72 13.59 4.87 -13.67
CA LYS A 72 14.29 3.94 -14.56
C LYS A 72 14.34 4.55 -15.95
N LYS A 73 15.47 4.44 -16.64
CA LYS A 73 15.52 4.69 -18.07
C LYS A 73 14.77 3.58 -18.81
N ASP A 74 13.81 3.97 -19.63
CA ASP A 74 13.19 3.06 -20.60
C ASP A 74 14.27 2.55 -21.57
N GLU A 75 14.27 1.25 -21.81
CA GLU A 75 15.30 0.58 -22.60
C GLU A 75 15.11 0.83 -24.10
N LEU A 76 13.87 1.11 -24.53
CA LEU A 76 13.52 1.39 -25.92
C LEU A 76 13.80 2.84 -26.31
N THR A 77 13.32 3.79 -25.50
CA THR A 77 13.41 5.23 -25.81
C THR A 77 14.59 5.93 -25.15
N GLY A 78 15.21 5.33 -24.12
CA GLY A 78 16.26 5.95 -23.33
C GLY A 78 15.78 7.07 -22.40
N LEU A 79 14.49 7.38 -22.41
CA LEU A 79 13.86 8.41 -21.59
C LEU A 79 13.65 7.92 -20.16
N ASP A 80 13.71 8.83 -19.19
CA ASP A 80 13.36 8.49 -17.81
C ASP A 80 11.86 8.16 -17.71
N SER A 81 11.55 7.18 -16.86
CA SER A 81 10.21 6.65 -16.62
C SER A 81 10.05 6.30 -15.15
N LEU A 82 8.82 6.32 -14.66
CA LEU A 82 8.50 5.93 -13.29
C LEU A 82 8.20 4.42 -13.24
N LEU A 83 9.03 3.65 -12.56
CA LEU A 83 8.74 2.25 -12.26
C LEU A 83 8.02 2.15 -10.92
N LEU A 84 6.78 1.66 -10.95
CA LEU A 84 6.04 1.23 -9.76
C LEU A 84 6.13 -0.29 -9.64
N THR A 85 6.38 -0.81 -8.44
CA THR A 85 6.42 -2.26 -8.20
C THR A 85 5.79 -2.59 -6.85
N GLY A 86 4.80 -3.47 -6.87
CA GLY A 86 4.12 -3.97 -5.68
C GLY A 86 4.46 -5.42 -5.38
N MET A 87 4.46 -5.80 -4.10
CA MET A 87 4.42 -7.21 -3.66
C MET A 87 3.49 -7.37 -2.46
N THR A 88 2.77 -8.48 -2.37
CA THR A 88 1.94 -8.82 -1.20
C THR A 88 2.78 -9.47 -0.10
N ARG A 89 2.35 -9.32 1.15
CA ARG A 89 2.97 -9.96 2.31
C ARG A 89 2.62 -11.45 2.34
N LEU A 90 3.58 -12.28 2.77
CA LEU A 90 3.33 -13.70 3.04
C LEU A 90 2.35 -13.84 4.21
N LYS A 91 1.40 -14.78 4.08
CA LYS A 91 0.39 -15.08 5.10
C LYS A 91 0.87 -16.09 6.15
N ASP A 92 2.16 -16.40 6.17
CA ASP A 92 2.80 -17.38 7.05
C ASP A 92 3.32 -16.78 8.38
N GLY A 93 3.10 -15.47 8.60
CA GLY A 93 3.55 -14.76 9.80
C GLY A 93 5.03 -14.33 9.77
N SER A 94 5.77 -14.62 8.70
CA SER A 94 7.21 -14.30 8.57
C SER A 94 7.53 -12.81 8.41
N ASN A 95 6.50 -11.95 8.30
CA ASN A 95 6.62 -10.54 7.90
C ASN A 95 7.38 -10.31 6.58
N ALA A 96 7.63 -11.33 5.77
CA ALA A 96 8.29 -11.21 4.49
C ALA A 96 7.29 -10.99 3.34
N PHE A 97 7.77 -10.42 2.23
CA PHE A 97 6.97 -10.17 1.02
C PHE A 97 7.16 -11.29 0.00
N ASN A 98 6.04 -11.72 -0.60
CA ASN A 98 6.00 -12.77 -1.60
C ASN A 98 6.52 -12.26 -2.95
N LYS A 99 7.73 -12.64 -3.33
CA LYS A 99 8.33 -12.26 -4.62
C LYS A 99 7.50 -12.73 -5.83
N ASN A 100 6.73 -13.81 -5.70
CA ASN A 100 5.89 -14.36 -6.76
C ASN A 100 4.58 -13.58 -6.95
N SER A 101 4.25 -12.64 -6.05
CA SER A 101 3.10 -11.75 -6.18
C SER A 101 3.45 -10.42 -6.85
N ARG A 102 4.69 -10.28 -7.34
CA ARG A 102 5.20 -9.03 -7.86
C ARG A 102 4.42 -8.59 -9.08
N ILE A 103 3.90 -7.37 -9.05
CA ILE A 103 3.44 -6.64 -10.23
C ILE A 103 4.28 -5.40 -10.37
N SER A 104 4.73 -5.12 -11.60
CA SER A 104 5.45 -3.90 -11.96
C SER A 104 4.70 -3.19 -13.07
N SER A 105 4.73 -1.86 -13.08
CA SER A 105 4.24 -1.03 -14.17
C SER A 105 5.24 0.07 -14.45
N LEU A 106 5.61 0.23 -15.72
CA LEU A 106 6.49 1.28 -16.20
C LEU A 106 5.65 2.44 -16.74
N LEU A 107 5.57 3.54 -16.01
CA LEU A 107 4.76 4.70 -16.36
C LEU A 107 5.60 5.78 -17.06
N PRO A 108 5.04 6.46 -18.08
CA PRO A 108 5.63 7.67 -18.65
C PRO A 108 5.96 8.71 -17.57
N LEU A 109 7.05 9.46 -17.72
CA LEU A 109 7.49 10.39 -16.67
C LEU A 109 6.49 11.51 -16.37
N ASP A 110 5.74 11.97 -17.37
CA ASP A 110 4.68 12.96 -17.18
C ASP A 110 3.56 12.48 -16.26
N THR A 111 3.39 11.15 -16.13
CA THR A 111 2.46 10.53 -15.19
C THR A 111 2.84 10.79 -13.74
N LEU A 112 4.11 10.97 -13.43
CA LEU A 112 4.58 11.17 -12.06
C LEU A 112 3.95 12.42 -11.41
N LYS A 113 3.89 13.53 -12.16
CA LYS A 113 3.26 14.78 -11.68
C LYS A 113 1.75 14.61 -11.51
N LYS A 114 1.09 14.02 -12.52
CA LYS A 114 -0.37 13.75 -12.50
C LYS A 114 -0.74 12.83 -11.33
N LEU A 115 0.05 11.78 -11.09
CA LEU A 115 -0.13 10.86 -9.97
C LEU A 115 -0.03 11.59 -8.62
N ASN A 116 0.96 12.46 -8.46
CA ASN A 116 1.12 13.27 -7.25
C ASN A 116 -0.08 14.23 -7.05
N GLU A 117 -0.58 14.84 -8.12
CA GLU A 117 -1.77 15.71 -8.09
C GLU A 117 -3.04 14.93 -7.71
N VAL A 118 -3.26 13.74 -8.27
CA VAL A 118 -4.40 12.87 -7.92
C VAL A 118 -4.34 12.46 -6.45
N LEU A 119 -3.15 12.17 -5.92
CA LEU A 119 -2.99 11.81 -4.50
C LEU A 119 -3.11 13.02 -3.55
N LYS A 120 -2.90 14.25 -4.04
CA LYS A 120 -3.10 15.48 -3.25
C LYS A 120 -4.52 16.03 -3.35
N SER A 121 -5.22 15.75 -4.43
CA SER A 121 -6.61 16.16 -4.64
C SER A 121 -7.57 15.09 -4.12
N ASN A 122 -8.75 15.52 -3.66
CA ASN A 122 -9.83 14.60 -3.35
C ASN A 122 -10.57 14.34 -4.67
N SER A 123 -10.48 13.11 -5.19
CA SER A 123 -11.14 12.68 -6.42
C SER A 123 -12.08 11.52 -6.12
N GLU A 124 -13.37 11.73 -6.37
CA GLU A 124 -14.38 10.67 -6.22
C GLU A 124 -14.27 9.60 -7.31
N SER A 125 -13.69 9.95 -8.46
CA SER A 125 -13.51 9.03 -9.59
C SER A 125 -12.10 8.45 -9.64
N PRO A 126 -11.95 7.14 -9.90
CA PRO A 126 -10.65 6.53 -10.20
C PRO A 126 -10.00 7.16 -11.43
N VAL A 127 -8.69 7.39 -11.35
CA VAL A 127 -7.86 7.84 -12.48
C VAL A 127 -6.96 6.69 -12.90
N ILE A 128 -6.94 6.39 -14.20
CA ILE A 128 -6.15 5.30 -14.77
C ILE A 128 -4.97 5.88 -15.55
N PHE A 129 -3.79 5.33 -15.29
CA PHE A 129 -2.55 5.62 -16.00
C PHE A 129 -2.11 4.38 -16.77
N GLU A 130 -1.95 4.53 -18.08
CA GLU A 130 -1.46 3.46 -18.95
C GLU A 130 0.08 3.40 -18.90
N GLY A 131 0.60 2.19 -18.68
CA GLY A 131 2.02 1.91 -18.68
C GLY A 131 2.58 1.66 -20.08
N LEU A 132 3.86 1.97 -20.26
CA LEU A 132 4.65 1.67 -21.46
C LEU A 132 4.81 0.15 -21.70
N ASP A 133 4.62 -0.66 -20.66
CA ASP A 133 4.69 -2.12 -20.66
C ASP A 133 3.31 -2.79 -20.86
N GLY A 134 2.27 -2.01 -21.18
CA GLY A 134 0.89 -2.50 -21.32
C GLY A 134 0.22 -2.88 -20.00
N CYS A 135 0.87 -2.60 -18.86
CA CYS A 135 0.23 -2.58 -17.55
C CYS A 135 -0.60 -1.31 -17.38
N SER A 136 -1.44 -1.25 -16.35
CA SER A 136 -2.11 -0.01 -15.97
C SER A 136 -2.12 0.19 -14.46
N VAL A 137 -2.20 1.45 -14.05
CA VAL A 137 -2.24 1.86 -12.65
C VAL A 137 -3.48 2.70 -12.40
N GLU A 138 -4.38 2.21 -11.55
CA GLU A 138 -5.57 2.94 -11.12
C GLU A 138 -5.32 3.56 -9.76
N VAL A 139 -5.58 4.86 -9.64
CA VAL A 139 -5.41 5.60 -8.40
C VAL A 139 -6.71 6.27 -8.02
N THR A 140 -7.07 6.10 -6.75
CA THR A 140 -8.20 6.79 -6.13
C THR A 140 -7.73 7.46 -4.85
N ASN A 141 -8.31 8.61 -4.55
CA ASN A 141 -8.15 9.27 -3.26
C ASN A 141 -9.47 9.95 -2.91
N SER A 142 -10.26 9.29 -2.06
CA SER A 142 -11.59 9.76 -1.67
C SER A 142 -11.71 9.81 -0.16
N ASN A 143 -12.03 10.99 0.38
CA ASN A 143 -12.31 11.21 1.80
C ASN A 143 -11.20 10.71 2.73
N GLY A 144 -9.94 10.90 2.32
CA GLY A 144 -8.76 10.47 3.08
C GLY A 144 -8.41 8.98 2.93
N ASN A 145 -9.15 8.24 2.11
CA ASN A 145 -8.82 6.86 1.73
C ASN A 145 -8.22 6.86 0.32
N PHE A 146 -6.94 6.51 0.24
CA PHE A 146 -6.25 6.36 -1.03
C PHE A 146 -6.07 4.88 -1.39
N SER A 147 -5.97 4.61 -2.68
CA SER A 147 -5.70 3.28 -3.22
C SER A 147 -4.90 3.42 -4.50
N VAL A 148 -3.83 2.62 -4.63
CA VAL A 148 -3.03 2.51 -5.84
C VAL A 148 -3.05 1.06 -6.28
N LYS A 149 -3.78 0.76 -7.35
CA LYS A 149 -3.89 -0.58 -7.91
C LYS A 149 -2.97 -0.72 -9.11
N LEU A 150 -2.14 -1.74 -9.10
CA LEU A 150 -1.30 -2.13 -10.22
C LEU A 150 -1.95 -3.33 -10.91
N TYR A 151 -2.31 -3.17 -12.17
CA TYR A 151 -2.81 -4.23 -13.03
C TYR A 151 -1.68 -4.70 -13.95
N PRO A 152 -1.39 -6.01 -14.00
CA PRO A 152 -0.39 -6.58 -14.90
C PRO A 152 -0.90 -6.51 -16.34
N THR A 153 0.03 -6.56 -17.30
CA THR A 153 -0.29 -6.60 -18.72
C THR A 153 -1.28 -7.71 -19.03
N LEU A 154 -2.45 -7.34 -19.55
CA LEU A 154 -3.37 -8.26 -20.19
C LEU A 154 -2.93 -8.36 -21.66
N VAL A 155 -1.92 -9.19 -21.98
CA VAL A 155 -1.59 -9.42 -23.39
C VAL A 155 -2.80 -10.12 -24.05
N PRO A 156 -3.52 -9.49 -24.98
CA PRO A 156 -4.63 -10.15 -25.67
C PRO A 156 -4.05 -11.27 -26.53
N GLY A 157 -4.43 -12.52 -26.26
CA GLY A 157 -3.98 -13.69 -27.02
C GLY A 157 -2.98 -14.61 -26.31
N LEU A 158 -2.46 -14.23 -25.13
CA LEU A 158 -1.81 -15.18 -24.23
C LEU A 158 -2.88 -15.73 -23.27
N ASN A 159 -3.39 -16.93 -23.57
CA ASN A 159 -4.14 -17.73 -22.60
C ASN A 159 -3.17 -18.13 -21.46
N LEU A 160 -2.89 -17.21 -20.56
CA LEU A 160 -2.13 -17.50 -19.35
C LEU A 160 -3.01 -18.38 -18.47
N THR A 161 -2.69 -19.66 -18.43
CA THR A 161 -3.31 -20.61 -17.52
C THR A 161 -3.14 -20.12 -16.08
N SER A 162 -4.13 -20.38 -15.22
CA SER A 162 -4.05 -20.09 -13.78
C SER A 162 -2.84 -20.82 -13.19
N GLY A 163 -1.70 -20.12 -13.10
CA GLY A 163 -0.39 -20.69 -12.78
C GLY A 163 0.79 -19.97 -13.44
N MET A 164 0.56 -19.24 -14.54
CA MET A 164 1.59 -18.43 -15.21
C MET A 164 1.53 -16.93 -14.88
N LEU A 165 0.43 -16.46 -14.28
CA LEU A 165 0.36 -15.15 -13.66
C LEU A 165 1.02 -15.20 -12.28
N PRO A 166 1.67 -14.12 -11.80
CA PRO A 166 2.10 -14.03 -10.42
C PRO A 166 0.94 -14.46 -9.51
N GLY A 167 1.18 -15.47 -8.68
CA GLY A 167 0.12 -16.24 -8.05
C GLY A 167 -0.81 -15.38 -7.21
N PHE A 168 -1.99 -15.06 -7.75
CA PHE A 168 -3.11 -14.47 -7.02
C PHE A 168 -4.08 -15.59 -6.64
N PRO A 169 -4.00 -16.14 -5.40
CA PRO A 169 -4.83 -17.27 -5.00
C PRO A 169 -6.34 -16.98 -4.94
N ASN A 170 -6.77 -15.73 -5.19
CA ASN A 170 -8.15 -15.27 -4.97
C ASN A 170 -8.80 -14.53 -6.17
N GLY A 171 -8.27 -14.64 -7.38
CA GLY A 171 -8.94 -14.08 -8.57
C GLY A 171 -8.91 -12.54 -8.71
N ASN A 172 -8.24 -11.81 -7.82
CA ASN A 172 -7.89 -10.41 -8.07
C ASN A 172 -6.69 -10.39 -9.00
N SER A 173 -6.89 -9.92 -10.23
CA SER A 173 -5.84 -9.76 -11.24
C SER A 173 -4.87 -8.62 -10.92
N HIS A 174 -4.99 -7.96 -9.77
CA HIS A 174 -4.27 -6.74 -9.45
C HIS A 174 -3.73 -6.74 -8.01
N LEU A 175 -2.72 -5.93 -7.79
CA LEU A 175 -2.20 -5.62 -6.47
C LEU A 175 -2.72 -4.26 -6.05
N ASN A 176 -3.31 -4.17 -4.86
CA ASN A 176 -3.83 -2.91 -4.34
C ASN A 176 -2.99 -2.43 -3.14
N PHE A 177 -2.30 -1.32 -3.29
CA PHE A 177 -1.65 -0.62 -2.19
C PHE A 177 -2.60 0.40 -1.57
N THR A 178 -3.04 0.10 -0.36
CA THR A 178 -3.81 1.00 0.51
C THR A 178 -3.07 1.17 1.83
N GLY A 179 -3.43 2.19 2.60
CA GLY A 179 -2.85 2.44 3.91
C GLY A 179 -3.58 3.55 4.67
N SER A 180 -3.02 3.92 5.81
CA SER A 180 -3.47 5.06 6.60
C SER A 180 -2.98 6.39 6.02
N VAL A 181 -3.34 7.49 6.69
CA VAL A 181 -2.83 8.85 6.40
C VAL A 181 -1.29 8.91 6.42
N THR A 182 -0.62 8.04 7.18
CA THR A 182 0.85 8.03 7.24
C THR A 182 1.48 7.38 6.02
N GLU A 183 0.96 6.25 5.52
CA GLU A 183 1.40 5.67 4.23
C GLU A 183 1.09 6.60 3.06
N HIS A 184 -0.05 7.30 3.10
CA HIS A 184 -0.40 8.34 2.12
C HIS A 184 0.64 9.45 2.09
N SER A 185 1.02 9.97 3.27
CA SER A 185 2.02 11.02 3.40
C SER A 185 3.39 10.59 2.88
N LEU A 186 3.81 9.34 3.16
CA LEU A 186 5.04 8.77 2.62
C LEU A 186 5.02 8.65 1.10
N LEU A 187 3.88 8.27 0.52
CA LEU A 187 3.72 8.15 -0.93
C LEU A 187 3.80 9.52 -1.62
N VAL A 188 3.11 10.51 -1.09
CA VAL A 188 3.15 11.89 -1.58
C VAL A 188 4.56 12.48 -1.46
N HIS A 189 5.25 12.22 -0.36
CA HIS A 189 6.64 12.63 -0.16
C HIS A 189 7.57 11.99 -1.19
N ALA A 190 7.50 10.66 -1.36
CA ALA A 190 8.33 9.93 -2.33
C ALA A 190 8.12 10.44 -3.77
N LEU A 191 6.88 10.68 -4.19
CA LEU A 191 6.59 11.23 -5.52
C LEU A 191 7.11 12.66 -5.70
N SER A 192 7.05 13.48 -4.65
CA SER A 192 7.57 14.85 -4.70
C SER A 192 9.10 14.86 -4.81
N GLU A 193 9.80 14.04 -4.01
CA GLU A 193 11.27 13.94 -4.07
C GLU A 193 11.77 13.33 -5.39
N LEU A 194 11.04 12.36 -5.96
CA LEU A 194 11.34 11.84 -7.29
C LEU A 194 11.12 12.90 -8.39
N SER A 195 10.15 13.79 -8.23
CA SER A 195 9.92 14.91 -9.17
C SER A 195 11.09 15.90 -9.18
N GLU A 196 11.66 16.16 -8.01
CA GLU A 196 12.78 17.09 -7.81
C GLU A 196 14.14 16.50 -8.22
N SER A 197 14.20 15.18 -8.41
CA SER A 197 15.41 14.45 -8.81
C SER A 197 15.60 14.36 -10.34
N LEU A 198 14.72 15.01 -11.11
CA LEU A 198 14.76 15.14 -12.57
C LEU A 198 15.49 16.41 -12.98
#